data_AF-A0A7K7SIJ8-F1
#
_entry.id   AF-A0A7K7SIJ8-F1
#
_cell.length_a   1.000
_cell.length_b   1.000
_cell.length_c   1.000
_cell.angle_alpha   90.00
_cell.angle_beta   90.00
_cell.angle_gamma   90.00
#
_symmetry.space_group_name_H-M   'P 1'
#
loop_
_entity.id
_entity.type
_entity.pdbx_description
1 polymer ?
#
loop_
_entity_poly.entity_id
_entity_poly.type
_entity_poly.pdbx_seq_one_letter_code
_entity_poly.pdbx_strand_id
1 'polypeptide(L)'
;CSSLAIGTATGYRLFSLSSVEQLDQVHESNEIPDVYIVERLFSSSLVVVVSHAKPQQMNVYHFKKGTEICNYSYSSNILSIRLNRQRLVVCLEESIYIHNIKDMKLLKTILDTPPNTTGLCALSINHANSYLAYPGSSTSGEIALYDGNTLKTACTIPAHDGPLAALAFNSTGSKLASASEKGTVIRVFSIPGGQKLYEFRRGMKRSVHSS
;
A
#
# COMPACT_ATOMS: atom_id res chain seq x y z
N CYS A 1 10.87 -1.13 6.78
CA CYS A 1 10.78 0.25 6.28
C CYS A 1 12.13 0.91 6.55
N SER A 2 12.80 1.49 5.55
CA SER A 2 14.14 2.10 5.72
C SER A 2 14.14 3.63 5.62
N SER A 3 12.98 4.22 5.37
CA SER A 3 12.82 5.66 5.16
C SER A 3 11.42 6.09 5.58
N LEU A 4 11.30 7.34 6.02
CA LEU A 4 10.03 8.00 6.30
C LEU A 4 9.79 9.08 5.24
N ALA A 5 8.58 9.16 4.71
CA ALA A 5 8.15 10.20 3.79
C ALA A 5 7.01 11.00 4.43
N ILE A 6 7.07 12.32 4.34
CA ILE A 6 6.12 13.23 4.97
C ILE A 6 5.66 14.24 3.93
N GLY A 7 4.36 14.27 3.63
CA GLY A 7 3.71 15.36 2.91
C GLY A 7 3.29 16.47 3.86
N THR A 8 3.38 17.72 3.44
CA THR A 8 3.00 18.91 4.21
C THR A 8 2.25 19.90 3.33
N ALA A 9 1.65 20.93 3.95
CA ALA A 9 1.04 22.05 3.22
C ALA A 9 2.03 22.81 2.32
N THR A 10 3.33 22.75 2.63
CA THR A 10 4.36 23.51 1.91
C THR A 10 5.19 22.67 0.94
N GLY A 11 5.00 21.34 0.90
CA GLY A 11 5.94 20.48 0.20
C GLY A 11 5.94 19.03 0.69
N TYR A 12 7.08 18.37 0.52
CA TYR A 12 7.34 17.06 1.12
C TYR A 12 8.79 16.92 1.59
N ARG A 13 8.99 16.01 2.54
CA ARG A 13 10.30 15.67 3.11
C ARG A 13 10.50 14.17 3.16
N LEU A 14 11.73 13.74 2.90
CA LEU A 14 12.17 12.36 2.97
C LEU A 14 13.26 12.23 4.02
N PHE A 15 13.12 11.26 4.91
CA PHE A 15 14.08 10.97 5.98
C PHE A 15 14.58 9.53 5.90
N SER A 16 15.84 9.31 6.26
CA SER A 16 16.40 7.97 6.44
C SER A 16 16.09 7.46 7.84
N LEU A 17 15.81 6.16 7.97
CA LEU A 17 15.65 5.48 9.26
C LEU A 17 16.83 4.53 9.54
N SER A 18 18.02 4.85 9.01
CA SER A 18 19.24 4.05 9.15
C SER A 18 19.87 4.16 10.55
N SER A 19 19.60 5.24 11.28
CA SER A 19 20.02 5.46 12.65
C SER A 19 18.79 5.64 13.55
N VAL A 20 18.87 5.18 14.80
CA VAL A 20 17.84 5.39 15.82
C VAL A 20 18.05 6.74 16.53
N GLU A 21 19.28 7.26 16.53
CA GLU A 21 19.66 8.47 17.27
C GLU A 21 19.37 9.75 16.50
N GLN A 22 19.40 9.70 15.17
CA GLN A 22 19.22 10.87 14.31
C GLN A 22 18.36 10.55 13.10
N LEU A 23 17.44 11.47 12.81
CA LEU A 23 16.60 11.41 11.62
C LEU A 23 17.26 12.21 10.49
N ASP A 24 17.97 11.52 9.61
CA ASP A 24 18.70 12.17 8.52
C ASP A 24 17.74 12.60 7.40
N GLN A 25 17.62 13.91 7.17
CA GLN A 25 16.86 14.43 6.03
C GLN A 25 17.60 14.11 4.72
N VAL A 26 16.97 13.30 3.87
CA VAL A 26 17.48 12.87 2.56
C VAL A 26 17.15 13.88 1.47
N HIS A 27 15.96 14.46 1.52
CA HIS A 27 15.47 15.40 0.51
C HIS A 27 14.29 16.21 1.06
N GLU A 28 14.16 17.44 0.59
CA GLU A 28 13.02 18.32 0.79
C GLU A 28 12.72 19.02 -0.54
N SER A 29 11.44 19.14 -0.87
CA SER A 29 10.97 19.92 -1.99
C SER A 29 9.74 20.71 -1.59
N ASN A 30 9.75 22.00 -1.92
CA ASN A 30 8.66 22.94 -1.72
C ASN A 30 8.04 23.41 -3.06
N GLU A 31 8.37 22.73 -4.16
CA GLU A 31 7.87 23.08 -5.50
C GLU A 31 6.38 22.74 -5.66
N ILE A 32 5.91 21.74 -4.93
CA ILE A 32 4.52 21.26 -4.96
C ILE A 32 3.96 21.44 -3.55
N PRO A 33 3.09 22.42 -3.30
CA PRO A 33 2.43 22.57 -2.00
C PRO A 33 1.30 21.53 -1.83
N ASP A 34 0.76 21.48 -0.61
CA ASP A 34 -0.40 20.67 -0.22
C ASP A 34 -0.31 19.19 -0.60
N VAL A 35 0.83 18.57 -0.28
CA VAL A 35 1.11 17.17 -0.60
C VAL A 35 0.50 16.25 0.45
N TYR A 36 -0.34 15.30 0.01
CA TYR A 36 -1.00 14.34 0.91
C TYR A 36 -0.61 12.87 0.65
N ILE A 37 -0.02 12.55 -0.51
CA ILE A 37 0.62 11.25 -0.75
C ILE A 37 2.06 11.47 -1.16
N VAL A 38 2.98 10.81 -0.44
CA VAL A 38 4.41 10.74 -0.78
C VAL A 38 4.86 9.31 -0.58
N GLU A 39 5.19 8.63 -1.67
CA GLU A 39 5.65 7.24 -1.64
C GLU A 39 7.03 7.15 -2.26
N ARG A 40 7.99 6.64 -1.49
CA ARG A 40 9.38 6.45 -1.94
C ARG A 40 9.65 4.98 -2.17
N LEU A 41 10.25 4.64 -3.31
CA LEU A 41 10.67 3.27 -3.57
C LEU A 41 11.91 2.93 -2.73
N PHE A 42 11.70 2.37 -1.54
CA PHE A 42 12.75 2.00 -0.57
C PHE A 42 13.76 3.15 -0.36
N SER A 43 15.05 2.88 -0.50
CA SER A 43 16.13 3.87 -0.42
C SER A 43 16.49 4.51 -1.76
N SER A 44 15.73 4.27 -2.84
CA SER A 44 16.02 4.84 -4.16
C SER A 44 15.76 6.34 -4.23
N SER A 45 16.08 6.94 -5.38
CA SER A 45 15.78 8.34 -5.69
C SER A 45 14.41 8.57 -6.34
N LEU A 46 13.63 7.49 -6.51
CA LEU A 46 12.30 7.54 -7.09
C LEU A 46 11.29 7.86 -6.00
N VAL A 47 10.55 8.96 -6.20
CA VAL A 47 9.48 9.41 -5.33
C VAL A 47 8.22 9.66 -6.15
N VAL A 48 7.08 9.28 -5.61
CA VAL A 48 5.76 9.51 -6.16
C VAL A 48 5.03 10.50 -5.26
N VAL A 49 4.42 11.51 -5.85
CA VAL A 49 3.79 12.64 -5.14
C VAL A 49 2.39 12.87 -5.69
N VAL A 50 1.43 13.13 -4.80
CA VAL A 50 0.08 13.62 -5.13
C VAL A 50 -0.26 14.78 -4.20
N SER A 51 -0.81 15.86 -4.76
CA SER A 51 -1.21 17.06 -4.02
C SER A 51 -2.71 17.30 -4.07
N HIS A 52 -3.23 18.04 -3.10
CA HIS A 52 -4.64 18.43 -3.07
C HIS A 52 -5.04 19.35 -4.24
N ALA A 53 -4.09 20.06 -4.84
CA ALA A 53 -4.34 20.87 -6.03
C ALA A 53 -4.63 20.02 -7.28
N LYS A 54 -4.07 18.80 -7.36
CA LYS A 54 -4.29 17.85 -8.45
C LYS A 54 -4.46 16.43 -7.90
N PRO A 55 -5.56 16.14 -7.17
CA PRO A 55 -5.72 14.88 -6.43
C PRO A 55 -5.87 13.65 -7.34
N GLN A 56 -6.14 13.87 -8.63
CA GLN A 56 -6.28 12.82 -9.64
C GLN A 56 -4.98 12.58 -10.42
N GLN A 57 -3.93 13.34 -10.16
CA GLN A 57 -2.66 13.27 -10.89
C GLN A 57 -1.57 12.68 -9.99
N MET A 58 -1.00 11.57 -10.43
CA MET A 58 0.23 11.04 -9.87
C MET A 58 1.42 11.69 -10.58
N ASN A 59 2.35 12.24 -9.83
CA ASN A 59 3.63 12.72 -10.37
C ASN A 59 4.78 11.85 -9.85
N VAL A 60 5.69 11.45 -10.75
CA VAL A 60 6.84 10.60 -10.43
C VAL A 60 8.12 11.37 -10.70
N TYR A 61 9.00 11.47 -9.70
CA TYR A 61 10.23 12.24 -9.78
C TYR A 61 11.46 11.38 -9.49
N HIS A 62 12.59 11.76 -10.09
CA HIS A 62 13.91 11.34 -9.65
C HIS A 62 14.58 12.48 -8.89
N PHE A 63 14.36 12.57 -7.57
CA PHE A 63 14.70 13.77 -6.80
C PHE A 63 16.20 14.12 -6.82
N LYS A 64 17.10 13.13 -6.87
CA LYS A 64 18.56 13.39 -6.98
C LYS A 64 18.99 14.00 -8.31
N LYS A 65 18.20 13.81 -9.37
CA LYS A 65 18.45 14.38 -10.71
C LYS A 65 17.66 15.68 -10.91
N GLY A 66 16.72 16.01 -10.02
CA GLY A 66 15.82 17.14 -10.19
C GLY A 66 14.89 17.02 -11.39
N THR A 67 14.58 15.79 -11.84
CA THR A 67 13.78 15.56 -13.06
C THR A 67 12.45 14.90 -12.73
N GLU A 68 11.38 15.41 -13.33
CA GLU A 68 10.13 14.67 -13.48
C GLU A 68 10.34 13.51 -14.46
N ILE A 69 9.98 12.29 -14.04
CA ILE A 69 10.02 11.09 -14.88
C ILE A 69 8.75 11.04 -15.73
N CYS A 70 7.59 11.16 -15.10
CA CYS A 70 6.29 11.16 -15.76
C CYS A 70 5.19 11.63 -14.80
N ASN A 71 4.03 11.95 -15.38
CA ASN A 71 2.78 12.09 -14.65
C ASN A 71 1.66 11.27 -15.32
N TYR A 72 0.71 10.81 -14.51
CA TYR A 72 -0.48 10.09 -14.95
C TYR A 72 -1.71 10.69 -14.29
N SER A 73 -2.74 10.96 -15.08
CA SER A 73 -4.05 11.40 -14.58
C SER A 73 -5.04 10.24 -14.59
N TYR A 74 -5.81 10.11 -13.52
CA TYR A 74 -6.82 9.08 -13.33
C TYR A 74 -8.23 9.66 -13.34
N SER A 75 -9.24 8.79 -13.38
CA SER A 75 -10.66 9.18 -13.45
C SER A 75 -11.22 9.80 -12.18
N SER A 76 -10.58 9.55 -11.03
CA SER A 76 -11.00 10.09 -9.73
C SER A 76 -9.79 10.33 -8.81
N ASN A 77 -10.05 10.77 -7.58
CA ASN A 77 -9.00 11.11 -6.63
C ASN A 77 -8.21 9.86 -6.23
N ILE A 78 -6.88 9.98 -6.25
CA ILE A 78 -5.99 8.92 -5.82
C ILE A 78 -6.10 8.80 -4.30
N LEU A 79 -6.49 7.62 -3.82
CA LEU A 79 -6.67 7.34 -2.40
C LEU A 79 -5.40 6.73 -1.78
N SER A 80 -4.70 5.87 -2.52
CA SER A 80 -3.41 5.35 -2.06
C SER A 80 -2.51 4.93 -3.22
N ILE A 81 -1.20 4.94 -2.94
CA ILE A 81 -0.16 4.44 -3.85
C ILE A 81 0.70 3.45 -3.08
N ARG A 82 1.08 2.33 -3.72
CA ARG A 82 1.99 1.33 -3.16
C ARG A 82 3.06 0.93 -4.17
N LEU A 83 4.28 0.76 -3.69
CA LEU A 83 5.45 0.51 -4.52
C LEU A 83 6.19 -0.76 -4.08
N ASN A 84 6.66 -1.54 -5.04
CA ASN A 84 7.74 -2.51 -4.85
C ASN A 84 8.73 -2.45 -6.03
N ARG A 85 9.73 -3.33 -6.06
CA ARG A 85 10.76 -3.31 -7.13
C ARG A 85 10.27 -3.78 -8.51
N GLN A 86 8.98 -4.06 -8.66
CA GLN A 86 8.38 -4.57 -9.89
C GLN A 86 7.10 -3.81 -10.29
N ARG A 87 6.35 -3.28 -9.33
CA ARG A 87 5.03 -2.67 -9.51
C ARG A 87 4.89 -1.34 -8.79
N LEU A 88 4.17 -0.45 -9.43
CA LEU A 88 3.54 0.73 -8.85
C LEU A 88 2.04 0.52 -8.93
N VAL A 89 1.36 0.54 -7.78
CA VAL A 89 -0.08 0.37 -7.67
C VAL A 89 -0.71 1.70 -7.27
N VAL A 90 -1.73 2.13 -8.01
CA VAL A 90 -2.56 3.30 -7.68
C VAL A 90 -3.97 2.80 -7.37
N CYS A 91 -4.46 3.11 -6.19
CA CYS A 91 -5.80 2.76 -5.73
C CYS A 91 -6.71 3.99 -5.80
N LEU A 92 -7.83 3.84 -6.49
CA LEU A 92 -8.95 4.76 -6.48
C LEU A 92 -10.08 4.09 -5.67
N GLU A 93 -11.26 4.71 -5.66
CA GLU A 93 -12.40 4.18 -4.90
C GLU A 93 -12.94 2.87 -5.49
N GLU A 94 -13.10 2.78 -6.82
CA GLU A 94 -13.71 1.62 -7.49
C GLU A 94 -12.81 0.99 -8.57
N SER A 95 -11.52 1.35 -8.57
CA SER A 95 -10.56 0.78 -9.51
C SER A 95 -9.12 0.83 -8.99
N ILE A 96 -8.30 -0.09 -9.51
CA ILE A 96 -6.88 -0.18 -9.18
C ILE A 96 -6.07 -0.27 -10.47
N TYR A 97 -5.02 0.56 -10.55
CA TYR A 97 -4.13 0.64 -11.70
C TYR A 97 -2.76 0.09 -11.33
N ILE A 98 -2.26 -0.85 -12.11
CA ILE A 98 -0.99 -1.53 -11.89
C ILE A 98 -0.03 -1.14 -13.01
N HIS A 99 1.06 -0.47 -12.66
CA HIS A 99 2.11 -0.05 -13.57
C HIS A 99 3.38 -0.86 -13.34
N ASN A 100 4.20 -0.97 -14.37
CA ASN A 100 5.55 -1.49 -14.27
C ASN A 100 6.47 -0.38 -13.72
N ILE A 101 7.18 -0.65 -12.63
CA ILE A 101 8.06 0.36 -12.00
C ILE A 101 9.28 0.71 -12.86
N LYS A 102 9.69 -0.14 -13.81
CA LYS A 102 10.92 0.06 -14.60
C LYS A 102 10.73 1.08 -15.72
N ASP A 103 9.59 1.02 -16.41
CA ASP A 103 9.28 1.87 -17.56
C ASP A 103 8.03 2.75 -17.35
N MET A 104 7.44 2.71 -16.14
CA MET A 104 6.23 3.42 -15.72
C MET A 104 4.96 3.09 -16.51
N LYS A 105 5.00 2.11 -17.42
CA LYS A 105 3.85 1.79 -18.27
C LYS A 105 2.73 1.13 -17.46
N LEU A 106 1.50 1.53 -17.76
CA LEU A 106 0.30 0.84 -17.28
C LEU A 106 0.28 -0.58 -17.84
N LEU A 107 0.24 -1.58 -16.95
CA LEU A 107 0.15 -2.99 -17.31
C LEU A 107 -1.29 -3.49 -17.26
N LYS A 108 -2.03 -3.06 -16.23
CA LYS A 108 -3.36 -3.58 -15.96
C LYS A 108 -4.20 -2.57 -15.20
N THR A 109 -5.47 -2.54 -15.54
CA THR A 109 -6.52 -1.91 -14.74
C THR A 109 -7.46 -3.00 -14.21
N ILE A 110 -7.72 -2.97 -12.91
CA ILE A 110 -8.79 -3.71 -12.26
C ILE A 110 -9.94 -2.72 -12.11
N LEU A 111 -11.03 -2.98 -12.84
CA LEU A 111 -12.24 -2.16 -12.82
C LEU A 111 -13.30 -2.83 -11.94
N ASP A 112 -14.33 -2.06 -11.62
CA ASP A 112 -15.52 -2.51 -10.88
C ASP A 112 -15.16 -3.17 -9.53
N THR A 113 -14.12 -2.64 -8.85
CA THR A 113 -13.83 -3.09 -7.48
C THR A 113 -14.93 -2.57 -6.55
N PRO A 114 -15.26 -3.30 -5.48
CA PRO A 114 -16.14 -2.77 -4.45
C PRO A 114 -15.64 -1.41 -3.94
N PRO A 115 -16.54 -0.48 -3.57
CA PRO A 115 -16.15 0.84 -3.07
C PRO A 115 -15.14 0.77 -1.92
N ASN A 116 -13.98 1.36 -2.14
CA ASN A 116 -12.83 1.40 -1.23
C ASN A 116 -12.51 2.85 -0.85
N THR A 117 -13.42 3.50 -0.12
CA THR A 117 -13.37 4.94 0.24
C THR A 117 -12.11 5.35 1.03
N THR A 118 -11.45 4.39 1.68
CA THR A 118 -10.22 4.63 2.45
C THR A 118 -8.93 4.39 1.64
N GLY A 119 -9.05 3.85 0.42
CA GLY A 119 -7.89 3.43 -0.37
C GLY A 119 -7.12 2.27 0.25
N LEU A 120 -7.77 1.41 1.05
CA LEU A 120 -7.13 0.28 1.71
C LEU A 120 -6.59 -0.70 0.67
N CYS A 121 -5.27 -0.81 0.59
CA CYS A 121 -4.59 -1.86 -0.15
C CYS A 121 -3.20 -2.13 0.44
N ALA A 122 -2.73 -3.37 0.24
CA ALA A 122 -1.39 -3.78 0.61
C ALA A 122 -0.70 -4.42 -0.60
N LEU A 123 0.55 -4.04 -0.85
CA LEU A 123 1.41 -4.66 -1.86
C LEU A 123 2.57 -5.34 -1.16
N SER A 124 2.82 -6.60 -1.52
CA SER A 124 4.01 -7.33 -1.05
C SER A 124 5.28 -6.62 -1.52
N ILE A 125 6.21 -6.38 -0.58
CA ILE A 125 7.51 -5.77 -0.88
C ILE A 125 8.46 -6.74 -1.60
N ASN A 126 8.19 -8.04 -1.53
CA ASN A 126 8.97 -9.05 -2.23
C ASN A 126 8.52 -9.10 -3.70
N HIS A 127 9.40 -8.68 -4.61
CA HIS A 127 9.11 -8.67 -6.04
C HIS A 127 8.92 -10.08 -6.63
N ALA A 128 9.56 -11.12 -6.09
CA ALA A 128 9.31 -12.50 -6.53
C ALA A 128 7.89 -12.96 -6.20
N ASN A 129 7.32 -12.48 -5.09
CA ASN A 129 5.96 -12.75 -4.62
C ASN A 129 5.15 -11.45 -4.58
N SER A 130 5.00 -10.78 -5.74
CA SER A 130 4.40 -9.45 -5.84
C SER A 130 2.87 -9.50 -5.78
N TYR A 131 2.31 -10.00 -4.67
CA TYR A 131 0.87 -10.02 -4.44
C TYR A 131 0.34 -8.67 -3.98
N LEU A 132 -0.86 -8.33 -4.45
CA LEU A 132 -1.67 -7.20 -4.05
C LEU A 132 -2.91 -7.72 -3.33
N ALA A 133 -3.23 -7.15 -2.16
CA ALA A 133 -4.44 -7.43 -1.41
C ALA A 133 -5.26 -6.15 -1.25
N TYR A 134 -6.56 -6.24 -1.48
CA TYR A 134 -7.52 -5.15 -1.33
C TYR A 134 -8.90 -5.72 -0.94
N PRO A 135 -9.85 -4.88 -0.47
CA PRO A 135 -11.21 -5.33 -0.15
C PRO A 135 -11.92 -5.97 -1.35
N GLY A 136 -12.42 -7.19 -1.16
CA GLY A 136 -13.30 -7.91 -2.10
C GLY A 136 -14.79 -7.64 -1.88
N SER A 137 -15.15 -6.95 -0.80
CA SER A 137 -16.50 -6.50 -0.49
C SER A 137 -16.47 -5.17 0.28
N SER A 138 -17.51 -4.35 0.11
CA SER A 138 -17.72 -3.11 0.87
C SER A 138 -18.44 -3.34 2.20
N THR A 139 -19.08 -4.49 2.38
CA THR A 139 -19.92 -4.78 3.56
C THR A 139 -19.37 -5.92 4.43
N SER A 140 -18.51 -6.77 3.88
CA SER A 140 -17.88 -7.88 4.58
C SER A 140 -16.36 -7.78 4.55
N GLY A 141 -15.69 -8.56 5.40
CA GLY A 141 -14.24 -8.60 5.51
C GLY A 141 -13.60 -9.51 4.47
N GLU A 142 -14.08 -9.47 3.23
CA GLU A 142 -13.52 -10.24 2.13
C GLU A 142 -12.26 -9.58 1.58
N ILE A 143 -11.22 -10.36 1.34
CA ILE A 143 -9.96 -9.91 0.73
C ILE A 143 -9.88 -10.48 -0.68
N ALA A 144 -9.75 -9.62 -1.69
CA ALA A 144 -9.33 -10.01 -3.02
C ALA A 144 -7.80 -10.05 -3.09
N LEU A 145 -7.25 -11.20 -3.49
CA LEU A 145 -5.81 -11.38 -3.69
C LEU A 145 -5.49 -11.44 -5.18
N TYR A 146 -4.62 -10.54 -5.63
CA TYR A 146 -4.21 -10.41 -7.02
C TYR A 146 -2.70 -10.64 -7.17
N ASP A 147 -2.31 -11.46 -8.13
CA ASP A 147 -0.92 -11.69 -8.46
C ASP A 147 -0.43 -10.59 -9.40
N GLY A 148 0.39 -9.67 -8.87
CA GLY A 148 0.99 -8.60 -9.65
C GLY A 148 2.01 -9.08 -10.69
N ASN A 149 2.57 -10.28 -10.55
CA ASN A 149 3.54 -10.82 -11.51
C ASN A 149 2.83 -11.41 -12.73
N THR A 150 1.85 -12.28 -12.50
CA THR A 150 1.08 -12.92 -13.58
C THR A 150 -0.09 -12.09 -14.08
N LEU A 151 -0.44 -11.00 -13.37
CA LEU A 151 -1.58 -10.11 -13.65
C LEU A 151 -2.91 -10.89 -13.70
N LYS A 152 -3.13 -11.73 -12.69
CA LYS A 152 -4.34 -12.55 -12.54
C LYS A 152 -4.81 -12.54 -11.10
N THR A 153 -6.12 -12.71 -10.91
CA THR A 153 -6.69 -12.98 -9.59
C THR A 153 -6.15 -14.32 -9.08
N ALA A 154 -5.61 -14.32 -7.86
CA ALA A 154 -5.05 -15.51 -7.23
C ALA A 154 -6.12 -16.26 -6.43
N CYS A 155 -6.79 -15.57 -5.50
CA CYS A 155 -7.89 -16.11 -4.72
C CYS A 155 -8.68 -15.00 -4.00
N THR A 156 -9.77 -15.40 -3.35
CA THR A 156 -10.57 -14.56 -2.47
C THR A 156 -10.57 -15.19 -1.07
N ILE A 157 -10.41 -14.37 -0.03
CA ILE A 157 -10.30 -14.82 1.36
C ILE A 157 -11.44 -14.19 2.18
N PRO A 158 -12.41 -14.97 2.68
CA PRO A 158 -13.44 -14.48 3.60
C PRO A 158 -12.82 -14.29 5.00
N ALA A 159 -12.19 -13.14 5.22
CA ALA A 159 -11.34 -12.93 6.40
C ALA A 159 -12.12 -12.51 7.64
N HIS A 160 -13.16 -11.67 7.51
CA HIS A 160 -13.98 -11.20 8.63
C HIS A 160 -15.45 -11.00 8.22
N ASP A 161 -16.35 -10.89 9.20
CA ASP A 161 -17.79 -10.71 8.95
C ASP A 161 -18.14 -9.26 8.54
N GLY A 162 -17.29 -8.29 8.89
CA GLY A 162 -17.49 -6.87 8.59
C GLY A 162 -16.28 -6.25 7.88
N PRO A 163 -16.41 -5.00 7.40
CA PRO A 163 -15.44 -4.37 6.50
C PRO A 163 -14.01 -4.39 7.02
N LEU A 164 -13.06 -4.50 6.09
CA LEU A 164 -11.64 -4.50 6.40
C LEU A 164 -11.17 -3.10 6.80
N ALA A 165 -10.31 -3.04 7.83
CA ALA A 165 -9.66 -1.80 8.26
C ALA A 165 -8.14 -1.83 8.08
N ALA A 166 -7.52 -3.02 8.01
CA ALA A 166 -6.08 -3.15 7.86
C ALA A 166 -5.69 -4.41 7.09
N LEU A 167 -4.64 -4.28 6.28
CA LEU A 167 -3.99 -5.36 5.51
C LEU A 167 -2.48 -5.16 5.54
N ALA A 168 -1.72 -6.23 5.79
CA ALA A 168 -0.26 -6.17 5.77
C ALA A 168 0.38 -7.50 5.37
N PHE A 169 1.21 -7.49 4.34
CA PHE A 169 2.05 -8.64 3.99
C PHE A 169 3.27 -8.73 4.90
N ASN A 170 3.75 -9.96 5.12
CA ASN A 170 5.10 -10.15 5.65
C ASN A 170 6.17 -9.85 4.58
N SER A 171 7.43 -9.75 4.98
CA SER A 171 8.54 -9.37 4.10
C SER A 171 8.77 -10.32 2.92
N THR A 172 8.43 -11.61 3.07
CA THR A 172 8.57 -12.62 2.01
C THR A 172 7.37 -12.68 1.07
N GLY A 173 6.26 -12.02 1.40
CA GLY A 173 4.99 -12.11 0.67
C GLY A 173 4.25 -13.45 0.83
N SER A 174 4.64 -14.29 1.80
CA SER A 174 4.04 -15.62 2.02
C SER A 174 2.94 -15.63 3.07
N LYS A 175 2.74 -14.52 3.79
CA LYS A 175 1.67 -14.34 4.76
C LYS A 175 1.02 -12.97 4.61
N LEU A 176 -0.29 -12.91 4.85
CA LEU A 176 -1.08 -11.68 4.92
C LEU A 176 -1.79 -11.60 6.26
N ALA A 177 -1.59 -10.51 7.00
CA ALA A 177 -2.36 -10.18 8.19
C ALA A 177 -3.53 -9.26 7.82
N SER A 178 -4.68 -9.43 8.47
CA SER A 178 -5.85 -8.56 8.29
C SER A 178 -6.62 -8.33 9.59
N ALA A 179 -7.34 -7.20 9.65
CA ALA A 179 -8.28 -6.86 10.71
C ALA A 179 -9.50 -6.13 10.13
N SER A 180 -10.67 -6.30 10.75
CA SER A 180 -11.88 -5.54 10.42
C SER A 180 -11.97 -4.23 11.21
N GLU A 181 -12.91 -3.37 10.84
CA GLU A 181 -13.22 -2.11 11.55
C GLU A 181 -13.57 -2.33 13.03
N LYS A 182 -14.15 -3.48 13.37
CA LYS A 182 -14.40 -3.85 14.77
C LYS A 182 -13.10 -3.99 15.57
N GLY A 183 -11.99 -4.33 14.91
CA GLY A 183 -10.64 -4.30 15.48
C GLY A 183 -10.37 -5.26 16.64
N THR A 184 -11.26 -6.24 16.89
CA THR A 184 -11.13 -7.19 18.00
C THR A 184 -10.30 -8.41 17.66
N VAL A 185 -10.18 -8.77 16.38
CA VAL A 185 -9.50 -9.97 15.91
C VAL A 185 -8.56 -9.62 14.76
N ILE A 186 -7.32 -10.07 14.85
CA ILE A 186 -6.32 -10.05 13.78
C ILE A 186 -6.17 -11.48 13.28
N ARG A 187 -6.28 -11.68 11.97
CA ARG A 187 -6.09 -12.99 11.33
C ARG A 187 -4.88 -12.96 10.42
N VAL A 188 -4.19 -14.09 10.30
CA VAL A 188 -3.05 -14.26 9.42
C VAL A 188 -3.30 -15.43 8.49
N PHE A 189 -3.09 -15.24 7.20
CA PHE A 189 -3.37 -16.19 6.14
C PHE A 189 -2.09 -16.58 5.40
N SER A 190 -2.04 -17.80 4.86
CA SER A 190 -1.02 -18.23 3.91
C SER A 190 -1.27 -17.59 2.55
N ILE A 191 -0.21 -17.24 1.84
CA ILE A 191 -0.28 -16.64 0.50
C ILE A 191 0.57 -17.48 -0.45
N PRO A 192 0.05 -17.85 -1.63
CA PRO A 192 -1.25 -17.46 -2.21
C PRO A 192 -2.45 -18.31 -1.77
N GLY A 193 -2.24 -19.34 -0.93
CA GLY A 193 -3.26 -20.36 -0.64
C GLY A 193 -4.51 -19.89 0.10
N GLY A 194 -4.49 -18.73 0.76
CA GLY A 194 -5.64 -18.16 1.47
C GLY A 194 -6.04 -18.89 2.75
N GLN A 195 -5.27 -19.88 3.20
CA GLN A 195 -5.59 -20.65 4.41
C GLN A 195 -5.32 -19.81 5.67
N LYS A 196 -6.29 -19.73 6.58
CA LYS A 196 -6.08 -19.09 7.89
C LYS A 196 -5.05 -19.90 8.70
N LEU A 197 -3.93 -19.26 9.03
CA LEU A 197 -2.84 -19.83 9.84
C LEU A 197 -2.99 -19.49 11.32
N TYR A 198 -3.35 -18.23 11.61
CA TYR A 198 -3.42 -17.73 12.98
C TYR A 198 -4.60 -16.78 13.18
N GLU A 199 -5.05 -16.69 14.43
CA GLU A 199 -6.07 -15.75 14.90
C GLU A 199 -5.66 -15.21 16.27
N PHE A 200 -5.59 -13.89 16.40
CA PHE A 200 -5.20 -13.18 17.61
C PHE A 200 -6.33 -12.25 18.04
N ARG A 201 -6.67 -12.23 19.33
CA ARG A 201 -7.67 -11.31 19.88
C ARG A 201 -6.99 -10.13 20.57
N ARG A 202 -7.43 -8.91 20.25
CA ARG A 202 -6.98 -7.70 20.93
C ARG A 202 -7.62 -7.64 22.31
N GLY A 203 -6.80 -7.76 23.37
CA GLY A 203 -7.20 -7.76 24.77
C GLY A 203 -6.45 -8.82 25.57
N MET A 204 -5.83 -8.44 26.70
CA MET A 204 -5.10 -9.38 27.56
C MET A 204 -6.06 -10.44 28.11
N LYS A 205 -5.88 -11.72 27.76
CA LYS A 205 -6.18 -12.78 28.72
C LYS A 205 -5.09 -12.70 29.78
N ARG A 206 -5.44 -12.40 31.04
CA ARG A 206 -4.57 -12.75 32.17
C ARG A 206 -4.35 -14.26 32.10
N SER A 207 -3.13 -14.68 31.78
CA SER A 207 -2.70 -16.05 31.99
C SER A 207 -2.59 -16.28 33.50
N VAL A 208 -3.64 -16.81 34.11
CA VAL A 208 -3.52 -17.44 35.42
C VAL A 208 -2.86 -18.80 35.15
N HIS A 209 -1.59 -18.92 35.47
CA HIS A 209 -0.96 -20.22 35.62
C HIS A 209 -1.50 -20.78 36.94
N SER A 210 -2.32 -21.83 36.88
CA SER A 210 -2.56 -22.68 38.06
C SER A 210 -1.35 -23.60 38.21
N SER A 211 -0.68 -23.47 39.35
CA SER A 211 0.41 -24.32 39.83
C SER A 211 0.02 -25.78 39.95
#